data_AF-A0A402CP08-F1
#
_entry.id   AF-A0A402CP08-F1
#
_cell.length_a   1.000
_cell.length_b   1.000
_cell.length_c   1.000
_cell.angle_alpha   90.00
_cell.angle_beta   90.00
_cell.angle_gamma   90.00
#
_symmetry.space_group_name_H-M   'P 1'
#
loop_
_entity.id
_entity.type
_entity.pdbx_description
1 polymer ?
#
loop_
_entity_poly.entity_id
_entity_poly.type
_entity_poly.pdbx_seq_one_letter_code
_entity_poly.pdbx_strand_id
1 'polypeptide(L)'
;MDSSVFTVTANDGQGKPLGGAAVTVNLTMPSMEMPKNEIVCQETKPGEYTGKGRFTMSGDWRAHVTVKSAGRMREQNVPLTVK
;
A
#
# COMPACT_ATOMS: atom_id res chain seq x y z
N MET A 1 14.98 -14.85 -0.71
CA MET A 1 14.24 -13.78 -0.01
C MET A 1 13.24 -13.23 -1.01
N ASP A 2 12.00 -13.67 -0.90
CA ASP A 2 10.97 -13.43 -1.89
C ASP A 2 10.23 -12.12 -1.62
N SER A 3 9.95 -11.36 -2.69
CA SER A 3 9.15 -10.14 -2.61
C SER A 3 7.67 -10.48 -2.76
N SER A 4 6.82 -9.85 -1.95
CA SER A 4 5.37 -9.90 -2.13
C SER A 4 4.90 -8.78 -3.06
N VAL A 5 3.92 -9.08 -3.90
CA VAL A 5 3.27 -8.08 -4.75
C VAL A 5 2.04 -7.55 -4.01
N PHE A 6 1.93 -6.23 -3.94
CA PHE A 6 0.77 -5.52 -3.42
C PHE A 6 0.01 -4.93 -4.59
N THR A 7 -1.29 -5.16 -4.62
CA THR A 7 -2.22 -4.50 -5.54
C THR A 7 -3.17 -3.62 -4.74
N VAL A 8 -3.18 -2.33 -5.06
CA VAL A 8 -4.09 -1.35 -4.48
C VAL A 8 -5.10 -0.94 -5.55
N THR A 9 -6.37 -1.08 -5.24
CA THR A 9 -7.46 -0.54 -6.05
C THR A 9 -7.97 0.77 -5.44
N ALA A 10 -8.11 1.80 -6.27
CA ALA A 10 -8.61 3.09 -5.86
C ALA A 10 -9.81 3.49 -6.72
N ASN A 11 -10.90 3.86 -6.06
CA ASN A 11 -12.12 4.35 -6.69
C ASN A 11 -12.51 5.70 -6.10
N ASP A 12 -13.19 6.52 -6.89
CA ASP A 12 -13.80 7.76 -6.40
C ASP A 12 -15.08 7.48 -5.58
N GLY A 13 -15.71 8.53 -5.06
CA GLY A 13 -16.95 8.42 -4.29
C GLY A 13 -18.16 7.90 -5.07
N GLN A 14 -18.05 7.76 -6.40
CA GLN A 14 -19.06 7.18 -7.28
C GLN A 14 -18.70 5.75 -7.72
N GLY A 15 -17.59 5.18 -7.21
CA GLY A 15 -17.10 3.86 -7.59
C GLY A 15 -16.30 3.82 -8.89
N LYS A 16 -16.05 4.95 -9.56
CA LYS A 16 -15.24 4.98 -10.79
C LYS A 16 -13.76 4.80 -10.46
N PRO A 17 -12.98 4.08 -11.29
CA PRO A 17 -11.56 3.91 -11.06
C PRO A 17 -10.83 5.26 -11.01
N LEU A 18 -10.07 5.48 -9.95
CA LEU A 18 -9.32 6.72 -9.73
C LEU A 18 -7.93 6.58 -10.35
N GLY A 19 -7.76 7.05 -11.59
CA GLY A 19 -6.46 7.06 -12.27
C GLY A 19 -5.58 8.26 -11.93
N GLY A 20 -4.27 8.14 -12.17
CA GLY A 20 -3.28 9.20 -11.98
C GLY A 20 -2.98 9.57 -10.52
N ALA A 21 -3.39 8.75 -9.56
CA ALA A 21 -3.07 8.94 -8.14
C ALA A 21 -1.63 8.55 -7.83
N ALA A 22 -1.01 9.23 -6.87
CA ALA A 22 0.21 8.76 -6.23
C ALA A 22 -0.18 7.82 -5.09
N VAL A 23 0.29 6.57 -5.15
CA VAL A 23 -0.03 5.53 -4.17
C VAL A 23 1.25 5.01 -3.52
N THR A 24 1.27 5.02 -2.20
CA THR A 24 2.35 4.43 -1.40
C THR A 24 1.79 3.44 -0.38
N VAL A 25 2.57 2.41 -0.08
CA VAL A 25 2.30 1.44 0.99
C VAL A 25 3.49 1.41 1.92
N ASN A 26 3.28 1.71 3.20
CA ASN A 26 4.31 1.61 4.23
C ASN A 26 4.04 0.40 5.12
N LEU A 27 4.99 -0.53 5.19
CA LEU A 27 4.89 -1.74 6.00
C LEU A 27 5.54 -1.52 7.37
N THR A 28 4.75 -1.70 8.42
CA THR A 28 5.19 -1.55 9.81
C THR A 28 4.79 -2.77 10.63
N MET A 29 5.49 -3.05 11.73
CA MET A 29 5.03 -4.02 12.73
C MET A 29 4.50 -3.23 13.94
N PRO A 30 3.30 -3.52 14.46
CA PRO A 30 2.78 -2.78 15.63
C PRO A 30 3.59 -3.01 16.91
N SER A 31 4.18 -4.20 17.05
CA SER A 31 4.86 -4.63 18.28
C SER A 31 6.33 -4.20 18.35
N MET A 32 6.90 -3.67 17.27
CA MET A 32 8.30 -3.29 17.20
C MET A 32 8.53 -2.19 16.16
N GLU A 33 9.43 -1.26 16.45
CA GLU A 33 9.85 -0.27 15.48
C GLU A 33 10.72 -0.92 14.41
N MET A 34 10.39 -0.64 13.14
CA MET A 34 11.08 -1.18 11.97
C MET A 34 11.66 -0.02 11.15
N PRO A 35 12.80 -0.22 10.47
CA PRO A 35 13.26 0.72 9.46
C PRO A 35 12.19 0.98 8.40
N LYS A 36 12.25 2.15 7.76
CA LYS A 36 11.30 2.55 6.71
C LYS A 36 11.20 1.46 5.62
N ASN A 37 10.01 0.89 5.45
CA ASN A 37 9.69 -0.10 4.42
C ASN A 37 8.56 0.46 3.54
N GLU A 38 8.91 1.45 2.73
CA GLU A 38 7.98 2.16 1.86
C GLU A 38 8.04 1.61 0.43
N ILE A 39 6.86 1.37 -0.12
CA ILE A 39 6.64 0.86 -1.47
C ILE A 39 5.93 1.98 -2.23
N VAL A 40 6.55 2.46 -3.30
CA VAL A 40 5.87 3.33 -4.27
C VAL A 40 5.19 2.43 -5.29
N CYS A 41 3.87 2.51 -5.38
CA CYS A 41 3.11 1.68 -6.31
C CYS A 41 3.00 2.38 -7.68
N GLN A 42 3.15 1.60 -8.74
CA GLN A 42 3.00 2.05 -10.11
C GLN A 42 1.63 1.69 -10.66
N GLU A 43 0.98 2.64 -11.30
CA GLU A 43 -0.31 2.43 -11.97
C GLU A 43 -0.16 1.45 -13.13
N THR A 44 -0.93 0.37 -13.13
CA THR A 44 -0.95 -0.64 -14.21
C THR A 44 -2.10 -0.40 -15.18
N LYS A 45 -3.21 0.14 -14.68
CA LYS A 45 -4.38 0.62 -15.42
C LYS A 45 -5.14 1.60 -14.52
N PRO A 46 -6.07 2.42 -15.06
CA PRO A 46 -6.83 3.38 -14.25
C PRO A 46 -7.41 2.74 -12.97
N GLY A 47 -7.00 3.27 -11.81
CA GLY A 47 -7.45 2.81 -10.50
C GLY A 47 -6.80 1.53 -9.96
N GLU A 48 -5.83 0.93 -10.65
CA GLU A 48 -5.05 -0.22 -10.16
C GLU A 48 -3.57 0.13 -10.08
N TYR A 49 -2.99 -0.09 -8.91
CA TYR A 49 -1.62 0.25 -8.58
C TYR A 49 -0.90 -0.96 -8.02
N THR A 50 0.30 -1.26 -8.52
CA THR A 50 1.08 -2.42 -8.07
C THR A 50 2.45 -2.00 -7.54
N GLY A 51 2.90 -2.67 -6.48
CA GLY A 51 4.21 -2.45 -5.88
C GLY A 51 4.78 -3.73 -5.29
N LYS A 52 6.11 -3.82 -5.18
CA LYS A 52 6.77 -4.97 -4.57
C LYS A 52 7.32 -4.58 -3.20
N GLY A 53 6.87 -5.28 -2.18
CA GLY A 53 7.36 -5.13 -0.81
C GLY A 53 8.06 -6.39 -0.33
N ARG A 54 8.78 -6.27 0.78
CA ARG A 54 9.43 -7.42 1.43
C ARG A 54 9.06 -7.43 2.91
N PHE A 55 8.80 -8.64 3.41
CA PHE A 55 8.70 -8.91 4.83
C PHE A 55 10.01 -9.52 5.30
N THR A 56 10.56 -8.98 6.37
CA THR A 56 11.85 -9.42 6.91
C THR A 56 11.70 -10.55 7.94
N MET A 57 10.49 -10.75 8.45
CA MET A 57 10.16 -11.74 9.48
C MET A 57 8.66 -12.06 9.46
N SER A 58 8.31 -13.24 9.96
CA SER A 58 6.94 -13.63 10.28
C SER A 58 6.37 -12.81 11.44
N GLY A 59 5.05 -12.67 11.50
CA GLY A 59 4.35 -11.97 12.56
C GLY A 59 3.26 -11.05 12.03
N ASP A 60 2.75 -10.20 12.91
CA ASP A 60 1.72 -9.22 12.59
C ASP A 60 2.35 -7.95 12.02
N TRP A 61 1.84 -7.55 10.86
CA TRP A 61 2.23 -6.38 10.10
C TRP A 61 1.02 -5.47 9.89
N ARG A 62 1.29 -4.22 9.55
CA ARG A 62 0.30 -3.23 9.12
C ARG A 62 0.81 -2.58 7.84
N ALA A 63 0.00 -2.65 6.80
CA ALA A 63 0.17 -1.85 5.60
C ALA A 63 -0.59 -0.54 5.76
N HIS A 64 0.13 0.57 5.86
CA HIS A 64 -0.45 1.92 5.80
C HIS A 64 -0.42 2.38 4.35
N VAL A 65 -1.59 2.43 3.72
CA VAL A 65 -1.78 2.82 2.32
C VAL A 65 -2.12 4.29 2.27
N THR A 66 -1.36 5.08 1.52
CA THR A 66 -1.65 6.49 1.25
C THR A 66 -1.96 6.67 -0.23
N VAL A 67 -3.11 7.29 -0.52
CA VAL A 67 -3.54 7.64 -1.89
C VAL A 67 -3.68 9.15 -1.98
N LYS A 68 -2.93 9.77 -2.90
CA LYS A 68 -3.00 11.21 -3.17
C LYS A 68 -3.45 11.45 -4.61
N SER A 69 -4.55 12.18 -4.78
CA SER A 69 -5.10 12.54 -6.08
C SER A 69 -5.75 13.92 -6.04
N ALA A 70 -5.50 14.76 -7.05
CA ALA A 70 -6.06 16.11 -7.19
C ALA A 70 -5.98 16.95 -5.89
N GLY A 71 -4.83 16.90 -5.19
CA GLY A 71 -4.60 17.63 -3.94
C GLY A 71 -5.30 17.04 -2.70
N ARG A 72 -6.09 15.97 -2.85
CA ARG A 72 -6.70 15.24 -1.74
C ARG A 72 -5.83 14.06 -1.35
N MET A 73 -5.79 13.76 -0.05
CA MET A 73 -5.11 12.61 0.51
C MET A 73 -6.12 11.72 1.25
N ARG A 74 -5.94 10.41 1.13
CA ARG A 74 -6.65 9.38 1.88
C ARG A 74 -5.65 8.37 2.39
N GLU A 75 -5.91 7.85 3.57
CA GLU A 75 -5.06 6.89 4.25
C GLU A 75 -5.91 5.72 4.75
N GLN A 76 -5.35 4.52 4.67
CA GLN A 76 -5.99 3.32 5.17
C GLN A 76 -4.97 2.38 5.80
N ASN A 77 -5.28 1.88 6.99
CA ASN A 77 -4.50 0.84 7.64
C ASN A 77 -5.12 -0.53 7.34
N VAL A 78 -4.31 -1.45 6.83
CA VAL A 78 -4.69 -2.84 6.56
C VAL A 78 -3.83 -3.75 7.43
N PRO A 79 -4.43 -4.48 8.41
CA PRO A 79 -3.69 -5.48 9.18
C PRO A 79 -3.35 -6.69 8.30
N LEU A 80 -2.15 -7.23 8.47
CA LEU A 80 -1.61 -8.36 7.73
C LEU A 80 -0.95 -9.33 8.71
N THR A 81 -1.06 -10.64 8.46
CA THR A 81 -0.31 -11.66 9.20
C THR A 81 0.57 -12.43 8.23
N VAL A 82 1.87 -12.43 8.46
CA VAL A 82 2.87 -13.16 7.68
C VAL A 82 3.28 -14.39 8.49
N LYS A 83 3.20 -15.56 7.88
CA LYS A 83 3.54 -16.85 8.50
C LYS A 83 4.81 -17.43 7.90
#